data_AF-A0A832VW98-F1
#
_entry.id   AF-A0A832VW98-F1
#
_cell.length_a   1.000
_cell.length_b   1.000
_cell.length_c   1.000
_cell.angle_alpha   90.00
_cell.angle_beta   90.00
_cell.angle_gamma   90.00
#
_symmetry.space_group_name_H-M   'P 1'
#
loop_
_entity.id
_entity.type
_entity.pdbx_description
1 polymer ?
#
loop_
_entity_poly.entity_id
_entity_poly.type
_entity_poly.pdbx_seq_one_letter_code
_entity_poly.pdbx_strand_id
1 'polypeptide(L)'
;MFVSSSWLKEHIDDQELVILDTRPKTVFSNSHMRNSISLTVDELIQISLSGAHLAPDPQKTSALLGQLGIDDTKTLVVTGELMDPSTFRVAWTLEYLGHKNTKIL
;
A
#
# COMPACT_ATOMS: atom_id res chain seq x y z
N MET A 1 10.17 -10.11 -1.25
CA MET A 1 9.02 -9.49 -0.57
C MET A 1 9.49 -8.54 0.54
N PHE A 2 10.26 -8.94 1.55
CA PHE A 2 10.68 -7.99 2.60
C PHE A 2 11.89 -7.12 2.22
N VAL A 3 11.98 -5.91 2.79
CA VAL A 3 13.14 -5.00 2.73
C VAL A 3 13.48 -4.47 4.12
N SER A 4 14.73 -4.08 4.33
CA SER A 4 15.14 -3.44 5.58
C SER A 4 14.93 -1.93 5.54
N SER A 5 14.89 -1.31 6.73
CA SER A 5 14.92 0.15 6.87
C SER A 5 16.18 0.79 6.28
N SER A 6 17.33 0.10 6.32
CA SER A 6 18.56 0.56 5.66
C SER A 6 18.41 0.62 4.14
N TRP A 7 17.83 -0.43 3.54
CA TRP A 7 17.58 -0.46 2.10
C TRP A 7 16.61 0.66 1.70
N LEU A 8 15.50 0.83 2.44
CA LEU A 8 14.54 1.89 2.13
C LEU A 8 15.18 3.28 2.23
N LYS A 9 16.05 3.51 3.21
CA LYS A 9 16.76 4.79 3.36
C LYS A 9 17.65 5.11 2.16
N GLU A 10 18.25 4.11 1.53
CA GLU A 10 19.09 4.28 0.34
C GLU A 10 18.28 4.56 -0.95
N HIS A 11 17.01 4.13 -1.00
CA HIS A 11 16.16 4.19 -2.20
C HIS A 11 14.97 5.16 -2.06
N ILE A 12 14.87 5.91 -0.96
CA ILE A 12 13.71 6.77 -0.64
C ILE A 12 13.47 7.90 -1.66
N ASP A 13 14.48 8.21 -2.46
CA ASP A 13 14.46 9.24 -3.51
C ASP A 13 14.35 8.66 -4.94
N ASP A 14 14.25 7.35 -5.08
CA ASP A 14 14.09 6.71 -6.38
C ASP A 14 12.72 7.06 -6.98
N GLN A 15 12.72 7.58 -8.21
CA GLN A 15 11.49 8.02 -8.89
C GLN A 15 10.50 6.88 -9.19
N GLU A 16 11.01 5.64 -9.24
CA GLU A 16 10.21 4.45 -9.45
C GLU A 16 9.74 3.82 -8.14
N LEU A 17 10.14 4.34 -6.98
CA LEU A 17 9.74 3.81 -5.68
C LEU A 17 8.56 4.59 -5.10
N VAL A 18 7.52 3.87 -4.68
CA VAL A 18 6.36 4.43 -3.99
C VAL A 18 6.21 3.74 -2.64
N ILE A 19 6.08 4.55 -1.59
CA ILE A 19 5.89 4.06 -0.22
C ILE A 19 4.40 4.14 0.12
N LEU A 20 3.79 3.03 0.47
CA LEU A 20 2.38 2.93 0.85
C LEU A 20 2.27 2.73 2.36
N ASP A 21 1.76 3.75 3.06
CA ASP A 21 1.52 3.71 4.50
C ASP A 21 0.08 3.28 4.79
N THR A 22 -0.06 2.12 5.44
CA THR A 22 -1.36 1.49 5.69
C THR A 22 -2.01 1.91 7.00
N ARG A 23 -1.33 2.76 7.78
CA ARG A 23 -1.84 3.22 9.08
C ARG A 23 -3.09 4.07 8.89
N PRO A 24 -3.93 4.19 9.94
CA PRO A 24 -5.09 5.07 9.89
C PRO A 24 -4.71 6.48 9.41
N LYS A 25 -5.54 7.09 8.55
CA LYS A 25 -5.27 8.41 7.96
C LYS A 25 -4.97 9.48 9.01
N THR A 26 -5.60 9.39 10.18
CA THR A 26 -5.33 10.28 11.31
C THR A 26 -3.89 10.18 11.83
N VAL A 27 -3.33 8.97 11.91
CA VAL A 27 -1.93 8.73 12.30
C VAL A 27 -0.99 9.23 11.21
N PHE A 28 -1.29 8.91 9.94
CA PHE A 28 -0.53 9.37 8.79
C PHE A 28 -0.47 10.91 8.73
N SER A 29 -1.60 11.60 8.85
CA SER A 29 -1.66 13.06 8.80
C SER A 29 -0.88 13.75 9.92
N ASN A 30 -0.75 13.11 11.09
CA ASN A 30 0.09 13.63 12.18
C ASN A 30 1.58 13.47 11.89
N SER A 31 1.99 12.33 11.33
CA SER A 31 3.37 12.07 10.93
C SER A 31 3.49 10.87 10.00
N HIS A 32 4.24 11.03 8.91
CA HIS A 32 4.49 9.98 7.93
C HIS A 32 5.87 10.13 7.30
N MET A 33 6.34 9.06 6.67
CA MET A 33 7.60 9.10 5.93
C MET A 33 7.49 10.05 4.73
N ARG A 34 8.57 10.75 4.42
CA ARG A 34 8.63 11.58 3.22
C ARG A 34 8.33 10.73 1.97
N ASN A 35 7.60 11.31 1.02
CA ASN A 35 7.16 10.67 -0.23
C ASN A 35 6.21 9.48 -0.05
N SER A 36 5.74 9.18 1.18
CA SER A 36 4.75 8.14 1.37
C SER A 36 3.34 8.60 1.02
N ILE A 37 2.52 7.66 0.60
CA ILE A 37 1.12 7.82 0.24
C ILE A 37 0.30 6.99 1.22
N SER A 38 -0.76 7.58 1.77
CA SER A 38 -1.70 6.84 2.61
C SER A 38 -2.57 5.93 1.74
N LEU A 39 -2.60 4.63 2.08
CA LEU A 39 -3.50 3.66 1.46
C LEU A 39 -3.96 2.66 2.53
N THR A 40 -5.16 2.84 3.07
CA THR A 40 -5.69 1.95 4.10
C THR A 40 -6.38 0.73 3.49
N VAL A 41 -6.51 -0.34 4.28
CA VAL A 41 -7.23 -1.55 3.84
C VAL A 41 -8.68 -1.24 3.45
N ASP A 42 -9.34 -0.32 4.16
CA ASP A 42 -10.73 0.06 3.93
C ASP A 42 -10.97 0.68 2.54
N GLU A 43 -9.93 1.21 1.91
CA GLU A 43 -9.99 1.74 0.53
C GLU A 43 -9.98 0.61 -0.51
N LEU A 44 -9.53 -0.59 -0.13
CA LEU A 44 -9.37 -1.77 -0.99
C LEU A 44 -10.44 -2.84 -0.77
N ILE A 45 -11.22 -2.75 0.31
CA ILE A 45 -12.32 -3.67 0.62
C ILE A 45 -13.66 -2.92 0.63
N GLN A 46 -14.76 -3.66 0.69
CA GLN A 46 -16.08 -3.07 0.86
C GLN A 46 -16.76 -3.71 2.06
N ILE A 47 -17.16 -2.88 3.03
CA ILE A 47 -17.96 -3.29 4.19
C ILE A 47 -19.24 -2.48 4.16
N SER A 48 -20.37 -3.16 4.25
CA SER A 48 -21.72 -2.58 4.20
C SER A 48 -22.64 -3.26 5.22
N LEU A 49 -23.81 -2.68 5.45
CA LEU A 49 -24.86 -3.32 6.26
C LEU A 49 -25.31 -4.67 5.69
N SER A 50 -25.18 -4.85 4.37
CA SER A 50 -25.50 -6.09 3.65
C SER A 50 -24.38 -7.14 3.68
N GLY A 51 -23.23 -6.85 4.29
CA GLY A 51 -22.10 -7.76 4.41
C GLY A 51 -20.76 -7.16 3.98
N ALA A 52 -19.72 -8.00 4.02
CA ALA A 52 -18.35 -7.64 3.67
C ALA A 52 -17.89 -8.34 2.39
N HIS A 53 -17.45 -7.56 1.41
CA HIS A 53 -16.73 -8.02 0.23
C HIS A 53 -15.26 -7.73 0.43
N LEU A 54 -14.55 -8.73 0.96
CA LEU A 54 -13.15 -8.60 1.31
C LEU A 54 -12.21 -8.86 0.12
N ALA A 55 -12.69 -9.42 -0.98
CA ALA A 55 -11.90 -9.51 -2.21
C ALA A 55 -11.78 -8.11 -2.84
N PRO A 56 -10.58 -7.71 -3.31
CA PRO A 56 -10.42 -6.43 -3.97
C PRO A 56 -11.18 -6.44 -5.30
N ASP A 57 -11.94 -5.38 -5.56
CA ASP A 57 -12.53 -5.14 -6.87
C ASP A 57 -11.41 -4.69 -7.83
N PRO A 58 -11.07 -5.46 -8.89
CA PRO A 58 -9.92 -5.16 -9.73
C PRO A 58 -10.01 -3.80 -10.43
N GLN A 59 -11.19 -3.42 -10.91
CA GLN A 59 -11.41 -2.17 -11.64
C GLN A 59 -11.31 -0.98 -10.70
N LYS A 60 -11.98 -1.03 -9.55
CA LYS A 60 -11.91 0.02 -8.53
C LYS A 60 -10.49 0.17 -8.00
N THR A 61 -9.82 -0.94 -7.71
CA THR A 61 -8.45 -0.92 -7.16
C THR A 61 -7.46 -0.39 -8.19
N SER A 62 -7.53 -0.84 -9.45
CA SER A 62 -6.66 -0.34 -10.52
C SER A 62 -6.87 1.16 -10.78
N ALA A 63 -8.12 1.63 -10.76
CA ALA A 63 -8.41 3.06 -10.90
C ALA A 63 -7.84 3.88 -9.74
N LEU A 64 -7.95 3.38 -8.49
CA LEU A 64 -7.34 4.01 -7.32
C LEU A 64 -5.82 4.08 -7.45
N LEU A 65 -5.16 2.96 -7.79
CA LEU A 65 -3.70 2.92 -7.97
C LEU A 65 -3.24 3.88 -9.07
N GLY A 66 -3.94 3.94 -10.20
CA GLY A 66 -3.64 4.89 -11.28
C GLY A 66 -3.75 6.36 -10.84
N GLN A 67 -4.74 6.71 -10.00
CA GLN A 67 -4.85 8.07 -9.42
C GLN A 67 -3.68 8.41 -8.50
N LEU A 68 -3.06 7.40 -7.88
CA LEU A 68 -1.87 7.54 -7.05
C LEU A 68 -0.57 7.52 -7.88
N GLY A 69 -0.65 7.45 -9.21
CA GLY A 69 0.52 7.38 -10.10
C GLY A 69 1.24 6.03 -10.05
N ILE A 70 0.54 4.96 -9.62
CA ILE A 70 1.07 3.61 -9.52
C ILE A 70 0.69 2.82 -10.77
N ASP A 71 1.70 2.30 -11.44
CA ASP A 71 1.60 1.36 -12.54
C ASP A 71 2.63 0.23 -12.35
N ASP A 72 2.72 -0.63 -13.35
CA ASP A 72 3.53 -1.84 -13.37
C ASP A 72 5.05 -1.56 -13.33
N THR A 73 5.49 -0.32 -13.59
CA THR A 73 6.92 0.05 -13.56
C THR A 73 7.38 0.40 -12.14
N LYS A 74 6.44 0.70 -11.24
CA LYS A 74 6.76 1.11 -9.88
C LYS A 74 7.17 -0.06 -8.99
N THR A 75 8.08 0.23 -8.06
CA THR A 75 8.36 -0.62 -6.91
C THR A 75 7.57 -0.08 -5.72
N LEU A 76 6.70 -0.92 -5.17
CA LEU A 76 5.86 -0.55 -4.03
C LEU A 76 6.50 -1.07 -2.75
N VAL A 77 6.65 -0.21 -1.74
CA VAL A 77 7.04 -0.59 -0.39
C VAL A 77 5.87 -0.30 0.55
N VAL A 78 5.22 -1.36 1.02
CA VAL A 78 4.10 -1.28 1.96
C VAL A 78 4.66 -1.27 3.38
N THR A 79 4.20 -0.31 4.18
CA THR A 79 4.62 -0.10 5.57
C THR A 79 3.43 0.23 6.45
N GLY A 80 3.54 -0.05 7.74
CA GLY A 80 2.47 0.18 8.70
C GLY A 80 2.97 0.13 10.14
N GLU A 81 2.03 0.02 11.09
CA GLU A 81 2.39 -0.24 12.48
C GLU A 81 2.98 -1.65 12.65
N LEU A 82 3.84 -1.81 13.65
CA LEU A 82 4.46 -3.09 13.96
C LEU A 82 3.36 -4.13 14.27
N MET A 83 3.41 -5.27 13.58
CA MET A 83 2.43 -6.37 13.68
C MET A 83 1.00 -6.01 13.25
N ASP A 84 0.79 -4.89 12.55
CA ASP A 84 -0.52 -4.59 11.96
C ASP A 84 -0.77 -5.50 10.74
N PRO A 85 -1.83 -6.35 10.74
CA PRO A 85 -2.16 -7.20 9.61
C PRO A 85 -2.51 -6.39 8.35
N SER A 86 -2.84 -5.11 8.48
CA SER A 86 -3.17 -4.22 7.37
C SER A 86 -2.05 -4.12 6.34
N THR A 87 -0.79 -4.06 6.79
CA THR A 87 0.39 -4.05 5.93
C THR A 87 0.41 -5.25 4.99
N PHE A 88 0.21 -6.45 5.56
CA PHE A 88 0.19 -7.69 4.79
C PHE A 88 -1.05 -7.80 3.90
N ARG A 89 -2.20 -7.31 4.38
CA ARG A 89 -3.45 -7.31 3.62
C ARG A 89 -3.35 -6.44 2.38
N VAL A 90 -2.76 -5.25 2.46
CA VAL A 90 -2.51 -4.36 1.32
C VAL A 90 -1.50 -5.00 0.36
N ALA A 91 -0.36 -5.49 0.87
CA ALA A 91 0.64 -6.17 0.03
C ALA A 91 0.05 -7.36 -0.73
N TRP A 92 -0.77 -8.18 -0.08
CA TRP A 92 -1.47 -9.29 -0.72
C TRP A 92 -2.46 -8.82 -1.80
N THR A 93 -3.20 -7.72 -1.60
CA THR A 93 -4.09 -7.16 -2.66
C THR A 93 -3.29 -6.84 -3.91
N LEU A 94 -2.15 -6.16 -3.75
CA LEU A 94 -1.32 -5.73 -4.86
C LEU A 94 -0.79 -6.93 -5.65
N GLU A 95 -0.29 -7.95 -4.95
CA GLU A 95 0.17 -9.18 -5.59
C GLU A 95 -0.97 -9.99 -6.22
N TYR A 96 -2.13 -10.07 -5.55
CA TYR A 96 -3.32 -10.74 -6.06
C TYR A 96 -3.80 -10.14 -7.38
N LEU A 97 -3.67 -8.82 -7.52
CA LEU A 97 -4.00 -8.08 -8.76
C LEU A 97 -2.85 -8.07 -9.78
N GLY A 98 -1.73 -8.73 -9.50
CA GLY A 98 -0.64 -8.95 -10.45
C GLY A 98 0.55 -7.98 -10.34
N HIS A 99 0.58 -7.08 -9.34
CA HIS A 99 1.70 -6.18 -9.13
C HIS A 99 2.88 -6.94 -8.48
N LYS A 100 3.88 -7.32 -9.30
CA LYS A 100 4.98 -8.22 -8.89
C LYS A 100 6.09 -7.53 -8.09
N ASN A 101 6.24 -6.21 -8.22
CA ASN A 101 7.29 -5.44 -7.55
C ASN A 101 6.81 -4.88 -6.20
N THR A 102 6.10 -5.71 -5.44
CA THR A 102 5.59 -5.35 -4.10
C THR A 102 6.57 -5.82 -3.03
N LYS A 103 6.86 -4.92 -2.09
CA LYS A 103 7.74 -5.17 -0.96
C LYS A 103 7.08 -4.74 0.35
N ILE A 104 7.53 -5.32 1.46
CA ILE A 104 7.06 -5.00 2.81
C ILE A 104 8.27 -4.52 3.63
N LEU A 105 8.12 -3.40 4.34
CA LEU A 105 9.10 -2.89 5.31
C LEU A 105 8.90 -3.52 6.69
#